data_AF-A0A6A7NBB7-F1
#
_entry.id   AF-A0A6A7NBB7-F1
#
_cell.length_a   1.000
_cell.length_b   1.000
_cell.length_c   1.000
_cell.angle_alpha   90.00
_cell.angle_beta   90.00
_cell.angle_gamma   90.00
#
_symmetry.space_group_name_H-M   'P 1'
#
loop_
_entity.id
_entity.type
_entity.pdbx_description
1 polymer ?
#
loop_
_entity_poly.entity_id
_entity_poly.type
_entity_poly.pdbx_seq_one_letter_code
_entity_poly.pdbx_strand_id
1 'polypeptide(L)'
;MRLLSTSEFAIRQASPYTDTELASSELLLDGKPTGLIVTGAVLEAALEWQGCRVAFFTDDIPFEDMLRIYMFDANMILIDAAVLGAMYSTGVFSELSLQPPNALTFRFFGGIAWRLVMLAEQEFALPFFSDPRGVNRKFKFFRHFRIEGEPQREGEPNVLPSTDYRGEQCH
;
A
#
# COMPACT_ATOMS: atom_id res chain seq x y z
N MET A 1 -3.46 -5.50 15.77
CA MET A 1 -3.11 -5.49 14.34
C MET A 1 -2.24 -6.69 14.08
N ARG A 2 -2.51 -7.46 13.03
CA ARG A 2 -1.67 -8.61 12.66
C ARG A 2 -1.77 -8.90 11.17
N LEU A 3 -0.75 -9.51 10.60
CA LEU A 3 -0.82 -10.08 9.26
C LEU A 3 -1.74 -11.31 9.27
N LEU A 4 -2.44 -11.50 8.16
CA LEU A 4 -3.26 -12.68 7.89
C LEU A 4 -2.44 -13.66 7.03
N SER A 5 -2.50 -14.93 7.37
CA SER A 5 -1.92 -15.99 6.56
C SER A 5 -2.79 -16.30 5.32
N THR A 6 -2.23 -17.03 4.37
CA THR A 6 -2.94 -17.49 3.17
C THR A 6 -4.06 -18.50 3.47
N SER A 7 -4.08 -19.11 4.65
CA SER A 7 -5.23 -19.92 5.08
C SER A 7 -6.39 -19.06 5.57
N GLU A 8 -6.13 -17.87 6.11
CA GLU A 8 -7.14 -17.00 6.73
C GLU A 8 -7.73 -16.01 5.73
N PHE A 9 -6.89 -15.46 4.85
CA PHE A 9 -7.30 -14.54 3.79
C PHE A 9 -6.53 -14.89 2.51
N ALA A 10 -7.29 -15.25 1.47
CA ALA A 10 -6.73 -15.64 0.20
C ALA A 10 -7.56 -15.09 -0.95
N ILE A 11 -7.08 -15.33 -2.16
CA ILE A 11 -7.75 -14.95 -3.39
C ILE A 11 -7.84 -16.13 -4.33
N ARG A 12 -8.86 -16.09 -5.18
CA ARG A 12 -8.99 -16.95 -6.36
C ARG A 12 -9.24 -16.05 -7.55
N GLN A 13 -8.43 -16.20 -8.59
CA GLN A 13 -8.61 -15.44 -9.81
C GLN A 13 -10.03 -15.68 -10.38
N ALA A 14 -10.77 -14.59 -10.58
CA ALA A 14 -12.12 -14.59 -11.11
C ALA A 14 -12.10 -14.27 -12.62
N SER A 15 -11.26 -13.32 -13.05
CA SER A 15 -10.97 -13.06 -14.46
C SER A 15 -9.50 -12.72 -14.67
N PRO A 16 -8.87 -13.20 -15.76
CA PRO A 16 -7.52 -12.78 -16.13
C PRO A 16 -7.49 -11.34 -16.63
N TYR A 17 -6.30 -10.76 -16.61
CA TYR A 17 -5.99 -9.54 -17.34
C TYR A 17 -6.15 -9.78 -18.85
N THR A 18 -6.68 -8.77 -19.53
CA THR A 18 -6.73 -8.65 -21.00
C THR A 18 -6.33 -7.23 -21.40
N ASP A 19 -6.03 -7.01 -22.67
CA ASP A 19 -5.68 -5.67 -23.19
C ASP A 19 -6.76 -4.59 -22.92
N THR A 20 -8.00 -4.99 -22.61
CA THR A 20 -9.13 -4.09 -22.36
C THR A 20 -9.63 -4.09 -20.93
N GLU A 21 -9.27 -5.08 -20.12
CA GLU A 21 -9.81 -5.27 -18.77
C GLU A 21 -8.74 -5.76 -17.79
N LEU A 22 -8.76 -5.17 -16.60
CA LEU A 22 -7.89 -5.56 -15.50
C LEU A 22 -8.30 -6.92 -14.94
N ALA A 23 -7.33 -7.67 -14.41
CA ALA A 23 -7.60 -8.90 -13.69
C ALA A 23 -8.49 -8.65 -12.47
N SER A 24 -9.31 -9.64 -12.13
CA SER A 24 -10.13 -9.61 -10.93
C SER A 24 -10.00 -10.89 -10.14
N SER A 25 -10.19 -10.76 -8.83
CA SER A 25 -10.02 -11.84 -7.88
C SER A 25 -11.20 -11.89 -6.92
N GLU A 26 -11.70 -13.09 -6.67
CA GLU A 26 -12.64 -13.36 -5.59
C GLU A 26 -11.88 -13.53 -4.27
N LEU A 27 -12.41 -12.92 -3.21
CA LEU A 27 -11.84 -13.03 -1.87
C LEU A 27 -12.30 -14.32 -1.18
N LEU A 28 -11.37 -14.99 -0.53
CA LEU A 28 -11.61 -16.18 0.29
C LEU A 28 -11.30 -15.87 1.75
N LEU A 29 -12.19 -16.29 2.65
CA LEU A 29 -11.97 -16.28 4.09
C LEU A 29 -11.97 -17.71 4.61
N ASP A 30 -10.92 -18.10 5.33
CA ASP A 30 -10.76 -19.46 5.84
C ASP A 30 -10.95 -20.53 4.75
N GLY A 31 -10.43 -20.24 3.55
CA GLY A 31 -10.58 -21.06 2.34
C GLY A 31 -11.97 -21.06 1.69
N LYS A 32 -12.94 -20.31 2.23
CA LYS A 32 -14.31 -20.24 1.70
C LYS A 32 -14.50 -19.02 0.81
N PRO A 33 -15.08 -19.18 -0.39
CA PRO A 33 -15.40 -18.04 -1.25
C PRO A 33 -16.41 -17.11 -0.58
N THR A 34 -16.14 -15.80 -0.63
CA THR A 34 -17.04 -14.79 -0.06
C THR A 34 -18.07 -14.26 -1.08
N GLY A 35 -17.89 -14.55 -2.37
CA GLY A 35 -18.64 -13.93 -3.46
C GLY A 35 -18.22 -12.49 -3.78
N LEU A 36 -17.26 -11.92 -3.04
CA LEU A 36 -16.75 -10.57 -3.28
C LEU A 36 -15.62 -10.59 -4.29
N ILE A 37 -15.79 -9.83 -5.37
CA ILE A 37 -14.80 -9.69 -6.44
C ILE A 37 -14.20 -8.29 -6.38
N VAL A 38 -12.88 -8.22 -6.40
CA VAL A 38 -12.12 -6.97 -6.47
C VAL A 38 -11.16 -6.99 -7.66
N THR A 39 -10.78 -5.81 -8.14
CA THR A 39 -9.72 -5.67 -9.15
C THR A 39 -8.36 -5.96 -8.51
N GLY A 40 -7.50 -6.68 -9.21
CA GLY A 40 -6.18 -7.08 -8.75
C GLY A 40 -5.90 -8.55 -9.07
N ALA A 41 -4.69 -8.83 -9.54
CA ALA A 41 -4.25 -10.16 -9.91
C ALA A 41 -3.59 -10.89 -8.73
N VAL A 42 -2.73 -10.19 -7.99
CA VAL A 42 -1.88 -10.76 -6.95
C VAL A 42 -2.21 -10.12 -5.62
N LEU A 43 -2.40 -10.95 -4.58
CA LEU A 43 -2.52 -10.49 -3.19
C LEU A 43 -1.11 -10.39 -2.59
N GLU A 44 -0.64 -9.17 -2.38
CA GLU A 44 0.69 -8.89 -1.81
C GLU A 44 0.72 -9.10 -0.30
N ALA A 45 -0.33 -8.63 0.39
CA ALA A 45 -0.47 -8.77 1.83
C ALA A 45 -1.93 -8.59 2.26
N ALA A 46 -2.28 -9.21 3.38
CA ALA A 46 -3.52 -8.95 4.08
C ALA A 46 -3.26 -8.84 5.58
N LEU A 47 -4.05 -8.01 6.26
CA LEU A 47 -3.94 -7.80 7.70
C LEU A 47 -5.30 -7.52 8.33
N GLU A 48 -5.36 -7.77 9.63
CA GLU A 48 -6.53 -7.52 10.45
C GLU A 48 -6.26 -6.44 11.50
N TRP A 49 -7.21 -5.53 11.65
CA TRP A 49 -7.19 -4.46 12.63
C TRP A 49 -8.62 -4.14 13.09
N GLN A 50 -8.88 -4.33 14.39
CA GLN A 50 -10.19 -4.06 15.02
C GLN A 50 -11.39 -4.69 14.27
N GLY A 51 -11.23 -5.94 13.83
CA GLY A 51 -12.24 -6.68 13.05
C GLY A 51 -12.35 -6.24 11.58
N CYS A 52 -11.71 -5.14 11.19
CA CYS A 52 -11.55 -4.76 9.79
C CYS A 52 -10.38 -5.52 9.16
N ARG A 53 -10.47 -5.74 7.85
CA ARG A 53 -9.42 -6.37 7.04
C ARG A 53 -8.91 -5.39 5.99
N VAL A 54 -7.59 -5.28 5.87
CA VAL A 54 -6.95 -4.48 4.82
C VAL A 54 -6.16 -5.43 3.92
N ALA A 55 -6.35 -5.30 2.61
CA ALA A 55 -5.71 -6.14 1.62
C ALA A 55 -5.04 -5.30 0.53
N PHE A 56 -3.84 -5.72 0.14
CA PHE A 56 -2.96 -5.06 -0.82
C PHE A 56 -2.86 -5.93 -2.07
N PHE A 57 -3.10 -5.33 -3.24
CA PHE A 57 -3.12 -6.03 -4.51
C PHE A 57 -2.28 -5.33 -5.56
N THR A 58 -1.64 -6.11 -6.42
CA THR A 58 -1.00 -5.64 -7.65
C THR A 58 -1.69 -6.26 -8.87
N ASP A 59 -1.56 -5.60 -10.01
CA ASP A 59 -2.27 -5.98 -11.25
C ASP A 59 -1.52 -7.01 -12.11
N ASP A 60 -0.24 -7.31 -11.79
CA ASP A 60 0.63 -8.22 -12.55
C ASP A 60 0.73 -7.83 -14.05
N ILE A 61 0.76 -6.52 -14.33
CA ILE A 61 0.87 -5.97 -15.68
C ILE A 61 2.30 -5.48 -15.88
N PRO A 62 3.02 -5.98 -16.90
CA PRO A 62 4.37 -5.50 -17.20
C PRO A 62 4.39 -3.99 -17.41
N PHE A 63 5.30 -3.30 -16.74
CA PHE A 63 5.51 -1.84 -16.84
C PHE A 63 4.37 -0.97 -16.29
N GLU A 64 3.32 -1.55 -15.73
CA GLU A 64 2.23 -0.85 -15.06
C GLU A 64 2.07 -1.35 -13.61
N ASP A 65 2.74 -0.67 -12.69
CA ASP A 65 2.69 -1.03 -11.29
C ASP A 65 1.66 -0.15 -10.56
N MET A 66 0.48 -0.74 -10.32
CA MET A 66 -0.58 -0.17 -9.49
C MET A 66 -0.77 -1.02 -8.24
N LEU A 67 -0.70 -0.40 -7.07
CA LEU A 67 -0.99 -1.02 -5.78
C LEU A 67 -2.39 -0.60 -5.33
N ARG A 68 -3.29 -1.57 -5.25
CA ARG A 68 -4.66 -1.37 -4.79
C ARG A 68 -4.75 -1.75 -3.33
N ILE A 69 -5.38 -0.89 -2.55
CA ILE A 69 -5.60 -1.08 -1.13
C ILE A 69 -7.10 -1.11 -0.92
N TYR A 70 -7.59 -2.19 -0.34
CA TYR A 70 -8.99 -2.38 0.01
C TYR A 70 -9.13 -2.55 1.51
N MET A 71 -10.09 -1.86 2.12
CA MET A 71 -10.46 -2.03 3.51
C MET A 71 -11.89 -2.53 3.61
N PHE A 72 -12.07 -3.62 4.34
CA PHE A 72 -13.36 -4.28 4.58
C PHE A 72 -13.70 -4.24 6.06
N ASP A 73 -14.98 -4.14 6.37
CA ASP A 73 -15.46 -4.30 7.74
C ASP A 73 -15.49 -5.79 8.17
N ALA A 74 -15.96 -6.05 9.39
CA ALA A 74 -16.06 -7.41 9.93
C ALA A 74 -16.97 -8.34 9.12
N ASN A 75 -17.94 -7.79 8.38
CA ASN A 75 -18.89 -8.51 7.53
C ASN A 75 -18.41 -8.59 6.07
N MET A 76 -17.16 -8.22 5.80
CA MET A 76 -16.57 -8.15 4.46
C MET A 76 -17.20 -7.12 3.52
N ILE A 77 -17.87 -6.10 4.05
CA ILE A 77 -18.34 -4.97 3.23
C ILE A 77 -17.15 -4.06 2.92
N LEU A 78 -16.96 -3.70 1.65
CA LEU A 78 -15.91 -2.77 1.22
C LEU A 78 -16.23 -1.35 1.71
N ILE A 79 -15.47 -0.88 2.71
CA ILE A 79 -15.70 0.42 3.36
C ILE A 79 -14.80 1.53 2.81
N ASP A 80 -13.57 1.23 2.41
CA ASP A 80 -12.65 2.21 1.80
C ASP A 80 -11.69 1.56 0.81
N ALA A 81 -11.19 2.33 -0.15
CA ALA A 81 -10.24 1.86 -1.15
C ALA A 81 -9.36 2.99 -1.69
N ALA A 82 -8.13 2.63 -2.08
CA ALA A 82 -7.19 3.51 -2.75
C ALA A 82 -6.35 2.75 -3.77
N VAL A 83 -5.84 3.47 -4.76
CA VAL A 83 -4.87 2.96 -5.73
C VAL A 83 -3.65 3.85 -5.68
N LEU A 84 -2.49 3.27 -5.43
CA LEU A 84 -1.19 3.93 -5.51
C LEU A 84 -0.55 3.57 -6.85
N GLY A 85 -0.06 4.57 -7.55
CA GLY A 85 0.71 4.39 -8.76
C GLY A 85 0.95 5.71 -9.47
N ALA A 86 1.93 5.72 -10.37
CA ALA A 86 2.27 6.86 -11.18
C ALA A 86 2.62 6.40 -12.59
N MET A 87 2.29 7.22 -13.59
CA MET A 87 2.69 6.95 -14.96
C MET A 87 4.22 6.81 -15.05
N TYR A 88 4.67 5.78 -15.76
CA TYR A 88 6.09 5.49 -15.99
C TYR A 88 6.92 5.19 -14.73
N SER A 89 6.28 4.86 -13.61
CA SER A 89 6.99 4.37 -12.43
C SER A 89 6.83 2.87 -12.33
N THR A 90 7.96 2.17 -12.14
CA THR A 90 7.92 0.81 -11.62
C THR A 90 7.78 0.84 -10.10
N GLY A 91 7.10 -0.15 -9.55
CA GLY A 91 6.79 -0.26 -8.13
C GLY A 91 6.85 -1.71 -7.67
N VAL A 92 7.55 -1.95 -6.56
CA VAL A 92 7.64 -3.28 -5.94
C VAL A 92 7.13 -3.16 -4.51
N PHE A 93 6.06 -3.88 -4.19
CA PHE A 93 5.54 -3.92 -2.84
C PHE A 93 6.55 -4.60 -1.92
N SER A 94 7.05 -3.87 -0.93
CA SER A 94 8.16 -4.34 -0.09
C SER A 94 8.22 -3.61 1.24
N GLU A 95 9.08 -4.08 2.14
CA GLU A 95 9.34 -3.46 3.45
C GLU A 95 8.07 -3.20 4.28
N LEU A 96 7.07 -4.06 4.15
CA LEU A 96 5.84 -3.97 4.95
C LEU A 96 6.19 -4.15 6.44
N SER A 97 5.86 -3.13 7.23
CA SER A 97 6.08 -3.12 8.67
C SER A 97 4.85 -2.62 9.40
N LEU A 98 4.36 -3.40 10.36
CA LEU A 98 3.23 -3.02 11.19
C LEU A 98 3.69 -2.02 12.26
N GLN A 99 2.93 -0.94 12.44
CA GLN A 99 3.17 0.11 13.42
C GLN A 99 1.95 0.25 14.33
N PRO A 100 1.78 -0.63 15.34
CA PRO A 100 0.68 -0.55 16.28
C PRO A 100 0.61 0.84 16.95
N PRO A 101 -0.59 1.36 17.24
CA PRO A 101 -1.85 0.61 17.28
C PRO A 101 -2.59 0.51 15.95
N ASN A 102 -2.34 1.40 14.99
CA ASN A 102 -3.23 1.60 13.85
C ASN A 102 -2.52 2.04 12.54
N ALA A 103 -1.21 1.89 12.45
CA ALA A 103 -0.48 2.27 11.25
C ALA A 103 0.35 1.11 10.70
N LEU A 104 0.78 1.26 9.46
CA LEU A 104 1.79 0.43 8.83
C LEU A 104 2.61 1.29 7.87
N THR A 105 3.80 0.81 7.53
CA THR A 105 4.65 1.39 6.50
C THR A 105 4.99 0.35 5.45
N PHE A 106 5.22 0.78 4.22
CA PHE A 106 5.68 -0.07 3.11
C PHE A 106 6.36 0.77 2.04
N ARG A 107 7.07 0.13 1.14
CA ARG A 107 7.55 0.73 -0.11
C ARG A 107 6.76 0.16 -1.28
N PHE A 108 6.58 1.00 -2.30
CA PHE A 108 6.00 0.58 -3.55
C PHE A 108 6.75 1.25 -4.71
N PHE A 109 6.49 2.51 -4.99
CA PHE A 109 7.15 3.25 -6.08
C PHE A 109 7.89 4.51 -5.60
N GLY A 110 8.79 5.03 -6.44
CA GLY A 110 9.41 6.35 -6.27
C GLY A 110 10.37 6.48 -5.08
N GLY A 111 10.82 5.37 -4.49
CA GLY A 111 11.66 5.39 -3.27
C GLY A 111 10.93 5.93 -2.03
N ILE A 112 9.60 6.08 -2.09
CA ILE A 112 8.80 6.66 -1.02
C ILE A 112 8.51 5.59 0.04
N ALA A 113 8.75 5.94 1.31
CA ALA A 113 8.26 5.17 2.44
C ALA A 113 6.80 5.60 2.70
N TRP A 114 5.87 4.81 2.20
CA TRP A 114 4.45 5.05 2.38
C TRP A 114 4.03 4.66 3.78
N ARG A 115 3.15 5.46 4.36
CA ARG A 115 2.52 5.19 5.66
C ARG A 115 1.01 5.16 5.49
N LEU A 116 0.38 4.07 5.92
CA LEU A 116 -1.06 3.94 5.97
C LEU A 116 -1.52 4.00 7.42
N VAL A 117 -2.51 4.83 7.70
CA VAL A 117 -3.12 4.99 9.03
C VAL A 117 -4.58 4.58 8.96
N MET A 118 -4.97 3.55 9.69
CA MET A 118 -6.37 3.16 9.84
C MET A 118 -7.03 4.01 10.92
N LEU A 119 -8.25 4.45 10.65
CA LEU A 119 -8.99 5.39 11.47
C LEU A 119 -10.08 4.65 12.24
N ALA A 120 -10.10 4.79 13.57
CA ALA A 120 -11.08 4.11 14.43
C ALA A 120 -12.50 4.64 14.20
N GLU A 121 -12.58 5.94 13.89
CA GLU A 121 -13.78 6.59 13.41
C GLU A 121 -13.52 7.12 12.00
N GLN A 122 -14.54 7.07 11.15
CA GLN A 122 -14.42 7.62 9.81
C GLN A 122 -14.18 9.14 9.88
N GLU A 123 -13.30 9.64 9.04
CA GLU A 123 -13.00 11.06 8.99
C GLU A 123 -13.56 11.67 7.72
N PHE A 124 -14.05 12.92 7.84
CA PHE A 124 -14.44 13.68 6.67
C PHE A 124 -13.21 14.05 5.84
N ALA A 125 -13.26 13.75 4.54
CA ALA A 125 -12.23 14.14 3.59
C ALA A 125 -12.85 14.83 2.39
N LEU A 126 -12.36 16.04 2.10
CA LEU A 126 -12.73 16.74 0.88
C LEU A 126 -12.15 15.98 -0.33
N PRO A 127 -12.97 15.69 -1.36
CA PRO A 127 -12.46 15.13 -2.60
C PRO A 127 -11.44 16.09 -3.22
N PHE A 128 -10.36 15.55 -3.80
CA PHE A 128 -9.27 16.23 -4.53
C PHE A 128 -8.14 16.92 -3.74
N PHE A 129 -8.27 17.17 -2.44
CA PHE A 129 -7.25 17.93 -1.69
C PHE A 129 -6.54 17.15 -0.57
N SER A 130 -6.96 15.91 -0.30
CA SER A 130 -6.57 15.19 0.92
C SER A 130 -5.47 14.14 0.74
N ASP A 131 -5.31 13.57 -0.46
CA ASP A 131 -4.39 12.47 -0.69
C ASP A 131 -3.07 12.94 -1.37
N PRO A 132 -1.91 12.32 -1.05
CA PRO A 132 -0.63 12.61 -1.71
C PRO A 132 -0.63 12.35 -3.21
N ARG A 133 0.37 12.91 -3.92
CA ARG A 133 0.57 12.61 -5.35
C ARG A 133 0.78 11.11 -5.56
N GLY A 134 0.14 10.57 -6.60
CA GLY A 134 0.18 9.14 -6.93
C GLY A 134 -0.79 8.28 -6.14
N VAL A 135 -1.66 8.87 -5.31
CA VAL A 135 -2.80 8.20 -4.70
C VAL A 135 -4.07 8.61 -5.45
N ASN A 136 -4.84 7.62 -5.93
CA ASN A 136 -6.13 7.80 -6.56
C ASN A 136 -7.22 7.11 -5.73
N ARG A 137 -8.39 7.75 -5.59
CA ARG A 137 -9.55 7.18 -4.90
C ARG A 137 -10.85 7.52 -5.62
N LYS A 138 -11.84 6.64 -5.48
CA LYS A 138 -13.23 6.96 -5.84
C LYS A 138 -13.75 8.10 -4.93
N PHE A 139 -14.68 8.88 -5.46
CA PHE A 139 -15.34 9.96 -4.72
C PHE A 139 -16.10 9.42 -3.51
N LYS A 140 -15.63 9.78 -2.32
CA LYS A 140 -16.28 9.55 -1.02
C LYS A 140 -15.94 10.73 -0.11
N PHE A 141 -16.91 11.15 0.69
CA PHE A 141 -16.74 12.21 1.70
C PHE A 141 -16.13 11.71 3.01
N PHE A 142 -16.07 10.39 3.21
CA PHE A 142 -15.56 9.77 4.41
C PHE A 142 -14.45 8.76 4.08
N ARG A 143 -13.45 8.70 4.96
CA ARG A 143 -12.30 7.80 4.85
C ARG A 143 -12.20 6.93 6.11
N HIS A 144 -11.81 5.68 5.91
CA HIS A 144 -11.45 4.75 6.99
C HIS A 144 -9.94 4.54 7.08
N PHE A 145 -9.16 5.02 6.10
CA PHE A 145 -7.72 5.12 6.23
C PHE A 145 -7.14 6.33 5.49
N ARG A 146 -6.01 6.84 5.99
CA ARG A 146 -5.16 7.83 5.32
C ARG A 146 -3.94 7.16 4.70
N ILE A 147 -3.47 7.72 3.60
CA ILE A 147 -2.17 7.41 3.02
C ILE A 147 -1.31 8.66 3.12
N GLU A 148 -0.12 8.49 3.65
CA GLU A 148 0.89 9.52 3.80
C GLU A 148 2.13 9.04 3.03
N GLY A 149 2.82 9.96 2.38
CA GLY A 149 4.05 9.65 1.65
C GLY A 149 4.91 10.90 1.60
N GLU A 150 6.05 10.85 2.28
CA GLU A 150 7.10 11.84 2.13
C GLU A 150 8.18 11.26 1.23
N PRO A 151 8.50 11.90 0.09
CA PRO A 151 9.68 11.50 -0.68
C PRO A 151 10.90 11.68 0.23
N GLN A 152 11.72 10.63 0.37
CA GLN A 152 13.03 10.79 0.99
C GLN A 152 13.76 11.91 0.23
N ARG A 153 14.21 12.94 0.95
CA ARG A 153 15.11 13.93 0.36
C ARG A 153 16.37 13.19 -0.07
N GLU A 154 16.53 13.02 -1.37
CA GLU A 154 17.77 12.50 -1.93
C GLU A 154 18.87 13.54 -1.68
N GLY A 155 19.76 13.25 -0.72
CA GLY A 155 20.95 14.06 -0.46
C GLY A 155 21.16 14.56 0.97
N GLU A 156 21.11 13.70 1.99
CA GLU A 156 22.00 13.92 3.13
C GLU A 156 23.36 13.26 2.80
N PRO A 157 24.39 14.04 2.41
CA PRO A 157 25.71 13.49 2.22
C PRO A 157 26.19 12.93 3.55
N ASN A 158 26.59 11.65 3.51
CA ASN A 158 27.32 10.98 4.57
C ASN A 158 28.57 11.82 4.87
N VAL A 159 28.54 12.60 5.95
CA VAL A 159 29.71 13.36 6.41
C VAL A 159 30.71 12.34 6.94
N LEU A 160 31.60 11.87 6.07
CA LEU A 160 32.78 11.13 6.48
C LEU A 160 33.61 12.05 7.39
N PRO A 161 34.04 11.60 8.57
CA PRO A 161 34.95 12.39 9.39
C PRO A 161 36.24 12.63 8.62
N SER A 162 36.58 13.90 8.44
CA SER A 162 37.86 14.33 7.85
C SER A 162 39.01 13.76 8.66
N THR A 163 39.73 12.80 8.10
CA THR A 163 41.04 12.40 8.63
C THR A 163 42.02 13.53 8.39
N ASP A 164 42.41 14.16 9.50
CA ASP A 164 43.48 15.13 9.66
C ASP A 164 44.81 14.56 9.13
N TYR A 165 45.27 15.06 7.99
CA TYR A 165 46.62 14.78 7.49
C TYR A 165 47.59 15.76 8.14
N ARG A 166 48.32 15.28 9.16
CA ARG A 166 49.60 15.85 9.60
C ARG A 166 50.59 15.77 8.43
N GLY A 167 50.85 16.91 7.80
CA GLY A 167 52.01 17.10 6.95
C GLY A 167 53.21 17.52 7.80
N GLU A 168 54.15 16.61 7.98
CA GLU A 168 55.51 16.87 8.45
C GLU A 168 56.18 17.91 7.52
N GLN A 169 56.70 19.00 8.08
CA GLN A 169 57.63 19.88 7.37
C GLN A 169 59.06 19.43 7.71
N CYS A 170 59.75 18.91 6.69
CA CYS A 170 61.19 18.80 6.64
C CYS A 170 61.77 20.01 5.87
N HIS A 171 62.87 20.52 6.44
CA HIS A 171 63.83 21.53 5.96
C HIS A 171 63.50 23.01 6.13
#